data_AF-C6W1T8-F1
#
_entry.id   AF-C6W1T8-F1
#
_cell.length_a   1.000
_cell.length_b   1.000
_cell.length_c   1.000
_cell.angle_alpha   90.00
_cell.angle_beta   90.00
_cell.angle_gamma   90.00
#
_symmetry.space_group_name_H-M   'P 1'
#
loop_
_entity.id
_entity.type
_entity.pdbx_description
1 polymer ?
#
loop_
_entity_poly.entity_id
_entity_poly.type
_entity_poly.pdbx_seq_one_letter_code
_entity_poly.pdbx_strand_id
1 'polypeptide(L)'
;MKTYLLFINLLLLIMQETSAQQTYAEKLGWPKGAKVIIFHVDDAGMSHYSNEGAKKSIQNGIATSCSIMMPCPWAASFAKYALANPGMDAGLHLTLTSEWKDYRWPPLNGIAHSEGLVDDEGCMWHTVEDVIRHASPDVVEQEIRAQLSRALKLGLKPTHMDSHMGTLFAHIPYLERYIKVGAEYGIPVMFPGGNNQLLKECLNNPLIKKLKAEGKWKEGMELPEPEITKRSGEFGQKIWAAGLPVLDDLHTISGDWKPEGDDVTPAEWGKYKAQKFIETIRKMQPGVAMMIVHSSDVTDDFKHISASGGSRYADMLSMLDPELKSFIRSEGIILTTWKELMERRKKVN
;
A
#
# COMPACT_ATOMS: atom_id res chain seq x y z
N MET A 1 62.37 49.16 -19.68
CA MET A 1 61.87 48.23 -18.64
C MET A 1 60.36 48.39 -18.50
N LYS A 2 59.58 47.39 -18.92
CA LYS A 2 58.25 47.02 -18.40
C LYS A 2 57.72 45.87 -19.25
N THR A 3 57.93 44.66 -18.77
CA THR A 3 57.37 43.43 -19.35
C THR A 3 56.05 43.16 -18.63
N TYR A 4 54.94 43.19 -19.35
CA TYR A 4 53.63 42.77 -18.83
C TYR A 4 53.50 41.25 -19.01
N LEU A 5 53.44 40.50 -17.91
CA LEU A 5 52.94 39.12 -17.92
C LEU A 5 51.44 39.14 -17.65
N LEU A 6 50.66 38.65 -18.62
CA LEU A 6 49.25 38.35 -18.48
C LEU A 6 49.12 36.95 -17.84
N PHE A 7 48.56 36.85 -16.64
CA PHE A 7 48.13 35.56 -16.07
C PHE A 7 46.70 35.28 -16.52
N ILE A 8 46.51 34.24 -17.34
CA ILE A 8 45.20 33.67 -17.64
C ILE A 8 44.89 32.64 -16.55
N ASN A 9 43.95 32.97 -15.66
CA ASN A 9 43.36 31.99 -14.73
C ASN A 9 42.26 31.24 -15.48
N LEU A 10 42.53 29.98 -15.83
CA LEU A 10 41.52 29.05 -16.36
C LEU A 10 40.78 28.42 -15.17
N LEU A 11 39.60 28.93 -14.82
CA LEU A 11 38.69 28.26 -13.89
C LEU A 11 38.05 27.05 -14.59
N LEU A 12 38.39 25.83 -14.17
CA LEU A 12 37.60 24.65 -14.47
C LEU A 12 36.29 24.71 -13.65
N LEU A 13 35.15 24.87 -14.31
CA LEU A 13 33.86 24.52 -13.71
C LEU A 13 33.75 23.00 -13.67
N ILE A 14 33.84 22.41 -12.48
CA ILE A 14 33.40 21.04 -12.25
C ILE A 14 31.87 21.10 -12.18
N MET A 15 31.19 20.69 -13.24
CA MET A 15 29.76 20.39 -13.17
C MET A 15 29.62 19.13 -12.32
N GLN A 16 29.14 19.27 -11.09
CA GLN A 16 28.60 18.15 -10.33
C GLN A 16 27.31 17.72 -11.03
N GLU A 17 27.39 16.69 -11.88
CA GLU A 17 26.19 15.94 -12.24
C GLU A 17 25.62 15.36 -10.94
N THR A 18 24.50 15.92 -10.48
CA THR A 18 23.65 15.24 -9.51
C THR A 18 23.11 14.00 -10.20
N SER A 19 23.82 12.87 -10.08
CA SER A 19 23.30 11.57 -10.45
C SER A 19 22.00 11.38 -9.68
N ALA A 20 20.85 11.42 -10.39
CA ALA A 20 19.57 11.06 -9.81
C ALA A 20 19.72 9.70 -9.12
N GLN A 21 19.23 9.58 -7.89
CA GLN A 21 19.36 8.35 -7.11
C GLN A 21 18.64 7.22 -7.85
N GLN A 22 19.33 6.08 -8.00
CA GLN A 22 18.77 4.89 -8.64
C GLN A 22 17.47 4.45 -7.93
N THR A 23 16.41 4.20 -8.70
CA THR A 23 15.12 3.71 -8.18
C THR A 23 15.26 2.30 -7.61
N TYR A 24 14.37 1.90 -6.71
CA TYR A 24 14.32 0.52 -6.23
C TYR A 24 13.95 -0.46 -7.34
N ALA A 25 13.14 -0.07 -8.32
CA ALA A 25 12.93 -0.89 -9.52
C ALA A 25 14.24 -1.18 -10.26
N GLU A 26 15.06 -0.16 -10.50
CA GLU A 26 16.37 -0.34 -11.15
C GLU A 26 17.32 -1.18 -10.30
N LYS A 27 17.33 -1.00 -8.96
CA LYS A 27 18.10 -1.85 -8.05
C LYS A 27 17.68 -3.31 -8.09
N LEU A 28 16.38 -3.58 -8.30
CA LEU A 28 15.80 -4.92 -8.45
C LEU A 28 15.94 -5.48 -9.89
N GLY A 29 16.68 -4.78 -10.76
CA GLY A 29 17.05 -5.24 -12.09
C GLY A 29 15.99 -5.03 -13.17
N TRP A 30 14.97 -4.19 -12.95
CA TRP A 30 14.15 -3.70 -14.05
C TRP A 30 14.90 -2.63 -14.86
N PRO A 31 14.56 -2.45 -16.16
CA PRO A 31 15.19 -1.44 -16.99
C PRO A 31 15.02 -0.03 -16.43
N LYS A 32 16.02 0.83 -16.67
CA LYS A 32 15.93 2.27 -16.36
C LYS A 32 14.70 2.88 -17.02
N GLY A 33 13.94 3.67 -16.26
CA GLY A 33 12.71 4.30 -16.75
C GLY A 33 11.46 3.40 -16.71
N ALA A 34 11.55 2.15 -16.26
CA ALA A 34 10.40 1.26 -16.15
C ALA A 34 9.39 1.75 -15.10
N LYS A 35 8.10 1.60 -15.41
CA LYS A 35 7.00 1.70 -14.44
C LYS A 35 6.53 0.30 -14.09
N VAL A 36 6.72 -0.08 -12.84
CA VAL A 36 6.40 -1.40 -12.32
C VAL A 36 5.31 -1.26 -11.27
N ILE A 37 4.22 -2.01 -11.37
CA ILE A 37 3.04 -1.83 -10.51
C ILE A 37 2.61 -3.15 -9.88
N ILE A 38 2.35 -3.09 -8.57
CA ILE A 38 1.55 -4.08 -7.85
C ILE A 38 0.15 -3.49 -7.66
N PHE A 39 -0.87 -4.10 -8.26
CA PHE A 39 -2.27 -3.81 -7.90
C PHE A 39 -2.63 -4.71 -6.74
N HIS A 40 -2.81 -4.11 -5.57
CA HIS A 40 -2.89 -4.80 -4.30
C HIS A 40 -4.29 -4.70 -3.69
N VAL A 41 -4.92 -5.84 -3.43
CA VAL A 41 -6.26 -5.90 -2.83
C VAL A 41 -6.18 -6.06 -1.32
N ASP A 42 -6.55 -5.00 -0.60
CA ASP A 42 -6.67 -4.99 0.86
C ASP A 42 -7.94 -5.73 1.33
N ASP A 43 -7.96 -6.08 2.61
CA ASP A 43 -9.10 -6.61 3.36
C ASP A 43 -9.60 -8.01 2.96
N ALA A 44 -8.76 -8.83 2.33
CA ALA A 44 -9.08 -10.25 2.21
C ALA A 44 -9.20 -10.87 3.61
N GLY A 45 -10.09 -11.85 3.78
CA GLY A 45 -10.38 -12.49 5.06
C GLY A 45 -11.34 -11.71 5.97
N MET A 46 -11.62 -10.44 5.66
CA MET A 46 -12.53 -9.60 6.44
C MET A 46 -13.95 -10.14 6.43
N SER A 47 -14.52 -10.32 5.23
CA SER A 47 -15.89 -10.82 5.02
C SER A 47 -15.91 -11.82 3.86
N HIS A 48 -17.02 -12.57 3.72
CA HIS A 48 -17.24 -13.39 2.52
C HIS A 48 -17.18 -12.55 1.23
N TYR A 49 -17.78 -11.36 1.25
CA TYR A 49 -17.88 -10.48 0.09
C TYR A 49 -16.52 -9.88 -0.30
N SER A 50 -15.69 -9.51 0.68
CA SER A 50 -14.29 -9.10 0.44
C SER A 50 -13.49 -10.24 -0.18
N ASN A 51 -13.68 -11.47 0.31
CA ASN A 51 -13.03 -12.64 -0.27
C ASN A 51 -13.40 -12.84 -1.74
N GLU A 52 -14.70 -12.79 -2.07
CA GLU A 52 -15.15 -12.95 -3.46
C GLU A 52 -14.68 -11.80 -4.36
N GLY A 53 -14.68 -10.57 -3.85
CA GLY A 53 -14.13 -9.41 -4.55
C GLY A 53 -12.65 -9.58 -4.87
N ALA A 54 -11.83 -9.93 -3.87
CA ALA A 54 -10.40 -10.17 -4.04
C ALA A 54 -10.12 -11.31 -5.04
N LYS A 55 -10.87 -12.42 -4.95
CA LYS A 55 -10.77 -13.52 -5.92
C LYS A 55 -11.03 -13.06 -7.35
N LYS A 56 -12.13 -12.33 -7.58
CA LYS A 56 -12.49 -11.82 -8.91
C LYS A 56 -11.44 -10.85 -9.46
N SER A 57 -10.99 -9.90 -8.65
CA SER A 57 -9.96 -8.92 -9.06
C SER A 57 -8.65 -9.58 -9.47
N ILE A 58 -8.24 -10.66 -8.79
CA ILE A 58 -6.99 -11.38 -9.09
C ILE A 58 -7.16 -12.37 -10.25
N GLN A 59 -8.22 -13.18 -10.25
CA GLN A 59 -8.39 -14.25 -11.24
C GLN A 59 -8.81 -13.71 -12.62
N ASN A 60 -9.67 -12.70 -12.63
CA ASN A 60 -10.30 -12.20 -13.85
C ASN A 60 -9.80 -10.81 -14.23
N GLY A 61 -9.19 -10.10 -13.29
CA GLY A 61 -8.74 -8.72 -13.46
C GLY A 61 -7.24 -8.56 -13.65
N ILE A 62 -6.75 -7.39 -13.26
CA ILE A 62 -5.33 -7.00 -13.30
C ILE A 62 -4.66 -6.97 -11.92
N ALA A 63 -5.41 -7.25 -10.85
CA ALA A 63 -4.83 -7.27 -9.51
C ALA A 63 -3.84 -8.42 -9.40
N THR A 64 -2.66 -8.14 -8.84
CA THR A 64 -1.56 -9.11 -8.78
C THR A 64 -1.27 -9.59 -7.38
N SER A 65 -1.82 -8.93 -6.36
CA SER A 65 -1.50 -9.18 -4.96
C SER A 65 -2.70 -8.91 -4.05
N CYS A 66 -2.70 -9.53 -2.87
CA CYS A 66 -3.67 -9.26 -1.80
C CYS A 66 -3.08 -9.55 -0.41
N SER A 67 -3.70 -9.01 0.63
CA SER A 67 -3.29 -9.21 2.02
C SER A 67 -4.49 -9.59 2.89
N ILE A 68 -4.25 -10.49 3.86
CA ILE A 68 -5.32 -11.12 4.65
C ILE A 68 -5.38 -10.54 6.06
N MET A 69 -6.54 -10.05 6.47
CA MET A 69 -6.84 -9.63 7.84
C MET A 69 -7.04 -10.85 8.74
N MET A 70 -5.95 -11.30 9.35
CA MET A 70 -5.95 -12.54 10.12
C MET A 70 -6.90 -12.57 11.32
N PRO A 71 -7.22 -11.46 12.02
CA PRO A 71 -8.21 -11.48 13.10
C PRO A 71 -9.64 -11.81 12.62
N CYS A 72 -9.99 -11.49 11.38
CA CYS A 72 -11.37 -11.48 10.91
C CYS A 72 -11.99 -12.87 10.67
N PRO A 73 -13.34 -12.97 10.70
CA PRO A 73 -14.06 -14.26 10.65
C PRO A 73 -13.80 -15.10 9.38
N TRP A 74 -13.53 -14.47 8.25
CA TRP A 74 -13.39 -15.14 6.95
C TRP A 74 -11.93 -15.40 6.54
N ALA A 75 -10.96 -15.07 7.40
CA ALA A 75 -9.52 -15.23 7.13
C ALA A 75 -9.13 -16.68 6.82
N ALA A 76 -9.67 -17.65 7.58
CA ALA A 76 -9.36 -19.07 7.37
C ALA A 76 -9.85 -19.58 6.01
N SER A 77 -10.99 -19.08 5.53
CA SER A 77 -11.52 -19.45 4.21
C SER A 77 -10.61 -18.92 3.09
N PHE A 78 -10.19 -17.65 3.19
CA PHE A 78 -9.31 -17.07 2.18
C PHE A 78 -7.90 -17.68 2.21
N ALA A 79 -7.34 -17.95 3.39
CA ALA A 79 -6.05 -18.64 3.51
C ALA A 79 -6.07 -20.03 2.83
N LYS A 80 -7.13 -20.82 3.04
CA LYS A 80 -7.30 -22.13 2.36
C LYS A 80 -7.40 -21.98 0.85
N TYR A 81 -8.12 -20.95 0.39
CA TYR A 81 -8.21 -20.65 -1.03
C TYR A 81 -6.84 -20.26 -1.62
N ALA A 82 -6.05 -19.41 -0.95
CA ALA A 82 -4.70 -19.07 -1.38
C ALA A 82 -3.78 -20.31 -1.44
N LEU A 83 -3.89 -21.23 -0.48
CA LEU A 83 -3.14 -22.50 -0.50
C LEU A 83 -3.53 -23.43 -1.66
N ALA A 84 -4.79 -23.41 -2.08
CA ALA A 84 -5.24 -24.13 -3.27
C ALA A 84 -4.78 -23.48 -4.59
N ASN A 85 -4.22 -22.26 -4.53
CA ASN A 85 -3.77 -21.47 -5.67
C ASN A 85 -2.31 -21.01 -5.46
N PRO A 86 -1.30 -21.90 -5.53
CA PRO A 86 0.08 -21.61 -5.11
C PRO A 86 0.77 -20.45 -5.86
N GLY A 87 0.27 -20.05 -7.03
CA GLY A 87 0.71 -18.86 -7.74
C GLY A 87 0.33 -17.54 -7.06
N MET A 88 -0.74 -17.52 -6.25
CA MET A 88 -1.30 -16.31 -5.65
C MET A 88 -0.32 -15.59 -4.71
N ASP A 89 -0.16 -14.28 -4.92
CA ASP A 89 0.62 -13.41 -4.03
C ASP A 89 -0.26 -12.94 -2.87
N ALA A 90 -0.23 -13.68 -1.76
CA ALA A 90 -1.03 -13.43 -0.56
C ALA A 90 -0.13 -13.07 0.63
N GLY A 91 -0.34 -11.89 1.20
CA GLY A 91 0.35 -11.35 2.38
C GLY A 91 -0.54 -11.29 3.62
N LEU A 92 -0.06 -10.61 4.65
CA LEU A 92 -0.85 -10.29 5.86
C LEU A 92 -1.21 -8.81 5.89
N HIS A 93 -2.50 -8.54 6.04
CA HIS A 93 -3.03 -7.23 6.34
C HIS A 93 -3.01 -7.04 7.84
N LEU A 94 -1.89 -6.54 8.37
CA LEU A 94 -1.71 -6.46 9.82
C LEU A 94 -2.76 -5.52 10.38
N THR A 95 -3.63 -6.08 11.21
CA THR A 95 -4.86 -5.44 11.66
C THR A 95 -4.72 -5.06 13.12
N LEU A 96 -4.82 -3.77 13.44
CA LEU A 96 -4.68 -3.25 14.82
C LEU A 96 -5.87 -2.39 15.25
N THR A 97 -6.85 -2.25 14.36
CA THR A 97 -8.09 -1.51 14.54
C THR A 97 -9.27 -2.40 14.17
N SER A 98 -10.45 -2.06 14.68
CA SER A 98 -11.73 -2.63 14.28
C SER A 98 -12.77 -1.52 14.24
N GLU A 99 -12.88 -0.88 13.06
CA GLU A 99 -13.41 0.47 12.89
C GLU A 99 -14.93 0.58 12.86
N TRP A 100 -15.62 -0.51 12.52
CA TRP A 100 -17.08 -0.49 12.38
C TRP A 100 -17.80 -0.66 13.70
N LYS A 101 -19.10 -0.35 13.71
CA LYS A 101 -19.91 -0.37 14.93
C LYS A 101 -20.21 -1.80 15.39
N ASP A 102 -20.81 -2.60 14.51
CA ASP A 102 -21.38 -3.90 14.88
C ASP A 102 -20.60 -5.10 14.30
N TYR A 103 -19.61 -4.84 13.43
CA TYR A 103 -18.76 -5.87 12.80
C TYR A 103 -17.33 -5.78 13.35
N ARG A 104 -17.15 -6.32 14.57
CA ARG A 104 -15.92 -6.17 15.35
C ARG A 104 -15.06 -7.45 15.40
N TRP A 105 -13.77 -7.30 15.69
CA TRP A 105 -12.85 -8.41 15.95
C TRP A 105 -11.87 -8.15 17.12
N PRO A 106 -11.56 -9.17 17.94
CA PRO A 106 -10.57 -9.09 19.00
C PRO A 106 -9.13 -9.32 18.49
N PRO A 107 -8.09 -8.99 19.28
CA PRO A 107 -6.71 -9.34 19.00
C PRO A 107 -6.44 -10.84 19.08
N LEU A 108 -5.49 -11.32 18.27
CA LEU A 108 -5.08 -12.72 18.26
C LEU A 108 -4.07 -13.07 19.34
N ASN A 109 -3.39 -12.08 19.92
CA ASN A 109 -2.57 -12.27 21.11
C ASN A 109 -3.42 -12.58 22.36
N GLY A 110 -4.75 -12.38 22.26
CA GLY A 110 -5.71 -12.59 23.32
C GLY A 110 -5.86 -11.36 24.22
N ILE A 111 -7.08 -11.09 24.67
CA ILE A 111 -7.44 -9.88 25.44
C ILE A 111 -6.53 -9.67 26.66
N ALA A 112 -6.23 -10.74 27.40
CA ALA A 112 -5.37 -10.69 28.60
C ALA A 112 -3.90 -10.30 28.33
N HIS A 113 -3.45 -10.36 27.07
CA HIS A 113 -2.09 -10.02 26.65
C HIS A 113 -2.07 -8.79 25.72
N SER A 114 -3.19 -8.11 25.57
CA SER A 114 -3.37 -6.99 24.64
C SER A 114 -3.72 -5.70 25.37
N GLU A 115 -3.11 -5.47 26.53
CA GLU A 115 -3.28 -4.25 27.31
C GLU A 115 -3.07 -3.01 26.43
N GLY A 116 -4.06 -2.12 26.42
CA GLY A 116 -4.05 -0.91 25.60
C GLY A 116 -4.41 -1.08 24.12
N LEU A 117 -4.54 -2.31 23.60
CA LEU A 117 -4.96 -2.57 22.21
C LEU A 117 -6.45 -2.92 22.08
N VAL A 118 -7.13 -3.18 23.21
CA VAL A 118 -8.55 -3.53 23.27
C VAL A 118 -9.39 -2.40 23.87
N ASP A 119 -10.61 -2.26 23.38
CA ASP A 119 -11.64 -1.37 23.92
C ASP A 119 -12.54 -2.08 24.96
N ASP A 120 -13.56 -1.38 25.44
CA ASP A 120 -14.50 -1.86 26.45
C ASP A 120 -15.39 -3.02 25.98
N GLU A 121 -15.44 -3.31 24.66
CA GLU A 121 -16.14 -4.47 24.09
C GLU A 121 -15.21 -5.70 23.98
N GLY A 122 -13.93 -5.57 24.34
CA GLY A 122 -12.92 -6.59 24.15
C GLY A 122 -12.47 -6.74 22.70
N CYS A 123 -12.73 -5.74 21.86
CA CYS A 123 -12.34 -5.70 20.45
C CYS A 123 -11.20 -4.71 20.23
N MET A 124 -10.51 -4.78 19.10
CA MET A 124 -9.50 -3.76 18.78
C MET A 124 -10.14 -2.37 18.62
N TRP A 125 -9.44 -1.31 19.01
CA TRP A 125 -9.96 0.07 18.92
C TRP A 125 -10.50 0.46 17.55
N HIS A 126 -11.51 1.34 17.52
CA HIS A 126 -12.10 1.83 16.28
C HIS A 126 -11.14 2.68 15.44
N THR A 127 -10.25 3.44 16.09
CA THR A 127 -9.44 4.46 15.42
C THR A 127 -7.96 4.23 15.61
N VAL A 128 -7.18 4.65 14.62
CA VAL A 128 -5.71 4.68 14.70
C VAL A 128 -5.24 5.55 15.88
N GLU A 129 -5.95 6.65 16.14
CA GLU A 129 -5.62 7.56 17.25
C GLU A 129 -5.73 6.86 18.61
N ASP A 130 -6.79 6.08 18.82
CA ASP A 130 -6.97 5.34 20.07
C ASP A 130 -5.91 4.24 20.23
N VAL A 131 -5.51 3.56 19.15
CA VAL A 131 -4.39 2.60 19.22
C VAL A 131 -3.10 3.30 19.64
N ILE A 132 -2.80 4.48 19.09
CA ILE A 132 -1.60 5.25 19.46
C ILE A 132 -1.67 5.74 20.92
N ARG A 133 -2.87 6.15 21.37
CA ARG A 133 -3.06 6.68 22.71
C ARG A 133 -2.92 5.62 23.80
N HIS A 134 -3.32 4.38 23.52
CA HIS A 134 -3.47 3.36 24.56
C HIS A 134 -2.47 2.20 24.43
N ALA A 135 -2.07 1.78 23.23
CA ALA A 135 -1.22 0.61 23.06
C ALA A 135 0.28 0.96 23.14
N SER A 136 1.08 0.03 23.65
CA SER A 136 2.54 0.15 23.60
C SER A 136 3.09 -0.50 22.32
N PRO A 137 4.29 -0.11 21.84
CA PRO A 137 4.94 -0.76 20.70
C PRO A 137 5.20 -2.26 20.92
N ASP A 138 5.40 -2.68 22.16
CA ASP A 138 5.64 -4.10 22.49
C ASP A 138 4.36 -4.93 22.35
N VAL A 139 3.21 -4.39 22.78
CA VAL A 139 1.90 -5.04 22.58
C VAL A 139 1.56 -5.13 21.08
N VAL A 140 1.84 -4.07 20.32
CA VAL A 140 1.69 -4.10 18.86
C VAL A 140 2.57 -5.17 18.22
N GLU A 141 3.85 -5.29 18.61
CA GLU A 141 4.74 -6.34 18.09
C GLU A 141 4.22 -7.75 18.41
N GLN A 142 3.70 -7.96 19.62
CA GLN A 142 3.12 -9.24 20.02
C GLN A 142 1.90 -9.59 19.15
N GLU A 143 1.02 -8.63 18.87
CA GLU A 143 -0.14 -8.86 18.00
C GLU A 143 0.27 -9.15 16.55
N ILE A 144 1.26 -8.44 15.99
CA ILE A 144 1.82 -8.74 14.66
C ILE A 144 2.29 -10.20 14.61
N ARG A 145 3.04 -10.65 15.62
CA ARG A 145 3.54 -12.02 15.71
C ARG A 145 2.41 -13.04 15.90
N ALA A 146 1.34 -12.69 16.62
CA ALA A 146 0.17 -13.54 16.79
C ALA A 146 -0.58 -13.74 15.46
N GLN A 147 -0.75 -12.68 14.66
CA GLN A 147 -1.32 -12.75 13.31
C GLN A 147 -0.49 -13.61 12.37
N LEU A 148 0.84 -13.41 12.37
CA LEU A 148 1.76 -14.24 11.61
C LEU A 148 1.70 -15.72 12.05
N SER A 149 1.69 -15.98 13.36
CA SER A 149 1.56 -17.32 13.92
C SER A 149 0.27 -18.00 13.48
N ARG A 150 -0.87 -17.29 13.47
CA ARG A 150 -2.15 -17.83 12.98
C ARG A 150 -2.07 -18.18 11.49
N ALA A 151 -1.47 -17.32 10.67
CA ALA A 151 -1.29 -17.59 9.24
C ALA A 151 -0.44 -18.85 8.99
N LEU A 152 0.70 -18.97 9.67
CA LEU A 152 1.59 -20.12 9.58
C LEU A 152 0.91 -21.42 10.04
N LYS A 153 0.10 -21.38 11.10
CA LYS A 153 -0.69 -22.53 11.57
C LYS A 153 -1.74 -23.00 10.56
N LEU A 154 -2.26 -22.10 9.73
CA LEU A 154 -3.15 -22.46 8.61
C LEU A 154 -2.39 -23.03 7.41
N GLY A 155 -1.05 -23.01 7.43
CA GLY A 155 -0.17 -23.43 6.35
C GLY A 155 0.22 -22.30 5.39
N LEU A 156 -0.33 -21.10 5.55
CA LEU A 156 0.00 -19.95 4.71
C LEU A 156 1.42 -19.46 5.03
N LYS A 157 2.24 -19.28 4.00
CA LYS A 157 3.53 -18.58 4.08
C LYS A 157 3.33 -17.19 3.45
N PRO A 158 3.17 -16.13 4.25
CA PRO A 158 2.89 -14.80 3.71
C PRO A 158 4.01 -14.31 2.80
N THR A 159 3.62 -13.68 1.70
CA THR A 159 4.55 -13.14 0.69
C THR A 159 5.07 -11.75 1.03
N HIS A 160 4.31 -11.03 1.86
CA HIS A 160 4.60 -9.71 2.37
C HIS A 160 3.69 -9.42 3.57
N MET A 161 3.91 -8.29 4.22
CA MET A 161 3.00 -7.68 5.18
C MET A 161 2.74 -6.23 4.78
N ASP A 162 1.58 -5.73 5.16
CA ASP A 162 1.19 -4.32 5.11
C ASP A 162 0.31 -4.00 6.35
N SER A 163 -0.33 -2.82 6.39
CA SER A 163 -1.03 -2.33 7.57
C SER A 163 -2.44 -1.87 7.24
N HIS A 164 -3.41 -2.48 7.89
CA HIS A 164 -4.79 -2.00 7.88
C HIS A 164 -4.87 -0.58 8.44
N MET A 165 -5.58 0.30 7.72
CA MET A 165 -5.71 1.74 7.97
C MET A 165 -4.38 2.52 8.11
N GLY A 166 -3.25 1.91 7.77
CA GLY A 166 -1.93 2.50 7.96
C GLY A 166 -1.50 2.69 9.42
N THR A 167 -2.11 2.01 10.39
CA THR A 167 -1.80 2.12 11.83
C THR A 167 -0.31 1.99 12.14
N LEU A 168 0.38 1.05 11.49
CA LEU A 168 1.82 0.83 11.68
C LEU A 168 2.70 1.97 11.14
N PHE A 169 2.16 2.85 10.28
CA PHE A 169 2.88 3.99 9.71
C PHE A 169 2.62 5.29 10.48
N ALA A 170 1.56 5.33 11.30
CA ALA A 170 1.12 6.51 12.02
C ALA A 170 1.99 6.84 13.26
N HIS A 171 2.80 5.89 13.73
CA HIS A 171 3.69 6.07 14.88
C HIS A 171 5.04 5.39 14.64
N ILE A 172 6.15 6.13 14.73
CA ILE A 172 7.50 5.63 14.41
C ILE A 172 7.87 4.36 15.20
N PRO A 173 7.64 4.28 16.53
CA PRO A 173 7.87 3.04 17.25
C PRO A 173 7.09 1.84 16.70
N TYR A 174 5.87 2.01 16.18
CA TYR A 174 5.12 0.91 15.55
C TYR A 174 5.76 0.50 14.23
N LEU A 175 6.18 1.47 13.42
CA LEU A 175 6.89 1.24 12.16
C LEU A 175 8.19 0.44 12.39
N GLU A 176 8.94 0.77 13.43
CA GLU A 176 10.17 0.05 13.79
C GLU A 176 9.89 -1.41 14.18
N ARG A 177 8.82 -1.67 14.93
CA ARG A 177 8.39 -3.04 15.30
C ARG A 177 7.96 -3.84 14.08
N TYR A 178 7.21 -3.22 13.17
CA TYR A 178 6.79 -3.81 11.90
C TYR A 178 7.99 -4.18 11.00
N ILE A 179 8.94 -3.26 10.80
CA ILE A 179 10.15 -3.51 10.02
C ILE A 179 10.99 -4.62 10.67
N LYS A 180 11.14 -4.59 12.00
CA LYS A 180 11.87 -5.61 12.76
C LYS A 180 11.30 -7.00 12.52
N VAL A 181 9.98 -7.18 12.67
CA VAL A 181 9.35 -8.49 12.42
C VAL A 181 9.51 -8.91 10.96
N GLY A 182 9.33 -8.00 10.00
CA GLY A 182 9.58 -8.30 8.58
C GLY A 182 10.98 -8.82 8.31
N ALA A 183 12.00 -8.15 8.87
CA ALA A 183 13.40 -8.52 8.72
C ALA A 183 13.71 -9.88 9.37
N GLU A 184 13.22 -10.12 10.59
CA GLU A 184 13.46 -11.39 11.31
C GLU A 184 12.91 -12.62 10.57
N TYR A 185 11.74 -12.50 9.95
CA TYR A 185 11.12 -13.60 9.20
C TYR A 185 11.50 -13.62 7.72
N GLY A 186 12.24 -12.61 7.23
CA GLY A 186 12.55 -12.45 5.82
C GLY A 186 11.30 -12.23 4.96
N ILE A 187 10.28 -11.60 5.52
CA ILE A 187 9.00 -11.29 4.85
C ILE A 187 9.03 -9.81 4.43
N PRO A 188 8.88 -9.50 3.14
CA PRO A 188 8.75 -8.12 2.66
C PRO A 188 7.74 -7.30 3.45
N VAL A 189 8.06 -6.04 3.68
CA VAL A 189 7.17 -5.08 4.33
C VAL A 189 6.82 -4.00 3.32
N MET A 190 5.53 -3.77 3.11
CA MET A 190 5.04 -2.65 2.33
C MET A 190 5.50 -1.34 2.98
N PHE A 191 6.39 -0.63 2.29
CA PHE A 191 6.84 0.69 2.66
C PHE A 191 7.44 1.41 1.44
N PRO A 192 6.98 2.63 1.12
CA PRO A 192 7.51 3.39 -0.01
C PRO A 192 8.66 4.31 0.44
N GLY A 193 9.88 3.91 0.08
CA GLY A 193 11.13 4.57 0.48
C GLY A 193 11.83 5.33 -0.64
N GLY A 194 11.22 5.45 -1.82
CA GLY A 194 11.79 6.13 -2.99
C GLY A 194 11.22 7.53 -3.21
N ASN A 195 10.72 7.79 -4.43
CA ASN A 195 10.29 9.13 -4.86
C ASN A 195 8.99 9.61 -4.16
N ASN A 196 8.11 8.70 -3.77
CA ASN A 196 6.86 9.00 -3.04
C ASN A 196 5.95 10.05 -3.72
N GLN A 197 5.97 10.16 -5.05
CA GLN A 197 5.17 11.17 -5.75
C GLN A 197 3.67 10.96 -5.52
N LEU A 198 3.17 9.75 -5.78
CA LEU A 198 1.76 9.40 -5.60
C LEU A 198 1.39 9.45 -4.12
N LEU A 199 2.27 9.01 -3.23
CA LEU A 199 2.00 9.05 -1.79
C LEU A 199 1.82 10.49 -1.29
N LYS A 200 2.67 11.41 -1.74
CA LYS A 200 2.58 12.85 -1.40
C LYS A 200 1.25 13.45 -1.90
N GLU A 201 0.79 13.07 -3.09
CA GLU A 201 -0.52 13.49 -3.61
C GLU A 201 -1.66 12.91 -2.75
N CYS A 202 -1.59 11.62 -2.39
CA CYS A 202 -2.58 10.94 -1.55
C CYS A 202 -2.72 11.58 -0.17
N LEU A 203 -1.59 11.81 0.53
CA LEU A 203 -1.58 12.38 1.88
C LEU A 203 -2.05 13.85 1.91
N ASN A 204 -1.84 14.58 0.81
CA ASN A 204 -2.32 15.95 0.66
C ASN A 204 -3.73 16.05 0.07
N ASN A 205 -4.40 14.94 -0.24
CA ASN A 205 -5.74 14.95 -0.85
C ASN A 205 -6.77 15.83 -0.09
N PRO A 206 -6.82 15.86 1.26
CA PRO A 206 -7.69 16.78 1.98
C PRO A 206 -7.39 18.26 1.68
N LEU A 207 -6.12 18.63 1.60
CA LEU A 207 -5.68 19.98 1.23
C LEU A 207 -6.03 20.27 -0.23
N ILE A 208 -5.80 19.33 -1.14
CA ILE A 208 -6.15 19.46 -2.57
C ILE A 208 -7.65 19.69 -2.73
N LYS A 209 -8.49 18.89 -2.06
CA LYS A 209 -9.97 19.05 -2.07
C LYS A 209 -10.36 20.45 -1.58
N LYS A 210 -9.76 20.92 -0.48
CA LYS A 210 -9.98 22.28 0.04
C LYS A 210 -9.60 23.35 -0.97
N LEU A 211 -8.40 23.27 -1.56
CA LEU A 211 -7.92 24.25 -2.54
C LEU A 211 -8.77 24.26 -3.82
N LYS A 212 -9.28 23.10 -4.26
CA LYS A 212 -10.22 23.01 -5.38
C LYS A 212 -11.53 23.71 -5.08
N ALA A 213 -12.11 23.46 -3.91
CA ALA A 213 -13.35 24.12 -3.47
C ALA A 213 -13.18 25.66 -3.37
N GLU A 214 -11.98 26.14 -3.03
CA GLU A 214 -11.66 27.57 -2.98
C GLU A 214 -11.26 28.17 -4.34
N GLY A 215 -11.22 27.39 -5.43
CA GLY A 215 -10.78 27.84 -6.75
C GLY A 215 -9.28 28.19 -6.83
N LYS A 216 -8.49 27.74 -5.85
CA LYS A 216 -7.05 28.05 -5.71
C LYS A 216 -6.14 26.93 -6.24
N TRP A 217 -6.69 25.75 -6.49
CA TRP A 217 -5.92 24.62 -7.01
C TRP A 217 -5.43 24.84 -8.45
N LYS A 218 -4.18 24.47 -8.70
CA LYS A 218 -3.61 24.37 -10.05
C LYS A 218 -2.87 23.03 -10.17
N GLU A 219 -3.02 22.35 -11.29
CA GLU A 219 -2.29 21.11 -11.54
C GLU A 219 -0.78 21.36 -11.52
N GLY A 220 -0.02 20.48 -10.86
CA GLY A 220 1.43 20.65 -10.68
C GLY A 220 1.83 21.67 -9.61
N MET A 221 0.88 22.21 -8.84
CA MET A 221 1.19 23.03 -7.66
C MET A 221 2.04 22.23 -6.66
N GLU A 222 3.07 22.87 -6.12
CA GLU A 222 3.92 22.26 -5.08
C GLU A 222 3.09 22.00 -3.82
N LEU A 223 3.17 20.78 -3.32
CA LEU A 223 2.46 20.32 -2.14
C LEU A 223 3.40 20.32 -0.92
N PRO A 224 2.91 20.62 0.29
CA PRO A 224 3.72 20.50 1.48
C PRO A 224 4.15 19.04 1.66
N GLU A 225 5.40 18.84 2.09
CA GLU A 225 5.95 17.52 2.29
C GLU A 225 5.38 16.88 3.59
N PRO A 226 4.63 15.77 3.50
CA PRO A 226 4.09 15.10 4.68
C PRO A 226 5.20 14.54 5.58
N GLU A 227 5.01 14.62 6.91
CA GLU A 227 6.04 14.24 7.89
C GLU A 227 6.60 12.83 7.69
N ILE A 228 5.75 11.84 7.42
CA ILE A 228 6.18 10.45 7.19
C ILE A 228 7.10 10.32 5.96
N THR A 229 6.92 11.17 4.95
CA THR A 229 7.72 11.13 3.72
C THR A 229 9.12 11.72 3.90
N LYS A 230 9.31 12.65 4.87
CA LYS A 230 10.62 13.25 5.17
C LYS A 230 11.67 12.24 5.61
N ARG A 231 11.25 11.15 6.26
CA ARG A 231 12.11 10.06 6.74
C ARG A 231 11.95 8.77 5.94
N SER A 232 11.12 8.75 4.91
CA SER A 232 10.85 7.56 4.10
C SER A 232 12.13 6.98 3.48
N GLY A 233 13.05 7.82 3.00
CA GLY A 233 14.33 7.38 2.46
C GLY A 233 15.22 6.68 3.50
N GLU A 234 15.21 7.13 4.76
CA GLU A 234 15.96 6.51 5.86
C GLU A 234 15.40 5.10 6.16
N PHE A 235 14.08 4.97 6.29
CA PHE A 235 13.44 3.68 6.53
C PHE A 235 13.58 2.73 5.33
N GLY A 236 13.46 3.25 4.11
CA GLY A 236 13.70 2.48 2.88
C GLY A 236 15.12 1.91 2.85
N GLN A 237 16.13 2.69 3.23
CA GLN A 237 17.51 2.19 3.32
C GLN A 237 17.66 1.10 4.40
N LYS A 238 17.03 1.26 5.57
CA LYS A 238 17.03 0.23 6.62
C LYS A 238 16.39 -1.08 6.14
N ILE A 239 15.24 -1.01 5.48
CA ILE A 239 14.54 -2.18 4.93
C ILE A 239 15.40 -2.86 3.84
N TRP A 240 15.98 -2.06 2.94
CA TRP A 240 16.87 -2.57 1.89
C TRP A 240 18.11 -3.27 2.46
N ALA A 241 18.75 -2.66 3.46
CA ALA A 241 19.91 -3.21 4.16
C ALA A 241 19.56 -4.49 4.95
N ALA A 242 18.32 -4.62 5.42
CA ALA A 242 17.80 -5.85 6.03
C ALA A 242 17.52 -6.98 5.02
N GLY A 243 17.83 -6.80 3.74
CA GLY A 243 17.65 -7.84 2.71
C GLY A 243 16.25 -7.89 2.12
N LEU A 244 15.39 -6.90 2.40
CA LEU A 244 14.01 -6.85 1.91
C LEU A 244 13.86 -5.87 0.73
N PRO A 245 12.92 -6.10 -0.21
CA PRO A 245 12.60 -5.15 -1.25
C PRO A 245 11.89 -3.92 -0.67
N VAL A 246 11.95 -2.81 -1.40
CA VAL A 246 11.36 -1.51 -1.01
C VAL A 246 10.62 -0.94 -2.21
N LEU A 247 9.51 -0.23 -1.97
CA LEU A 247 8.79 0.46 -3.04
C LEU A 247 9.38 1.84 -3.30
N ASP A 248 9.31 2.29 -4.55
CA ASP A 248 9.59 3.67 -4.92
C ASP A 248 8.42 4.60 -4.57
N ASP A 249 7.19 4.09 -4.65
CA ASP A 249 5.98 4.90 -4.47
C ASP A 249 4.78 4.06 -4.00
N LEU A 250 3.71 4.73 -3.56
CA LEU A 250 2.48 4.11 -3.05
C LEU A 250 1.27 5.00 -3.33
N HIS A 251 0.18 4.40 -3.81
CA HIS A 251 -1.11 5.07 -3.96
C HIS A 251 -2.17 4.42 -3.06
N THR A 252 -2.89 5.22 -2.27
CA THR A 252 -3.73 4.72 -1.16
C THR A 252 -5.20 5.16 -1.19
N ILE A 253 -5.61 6.05 -2.10
CA ILE A 253 -6.91 6.75 -1.98
C ILE A 253 -7.97 6.31 -3.01
N SER A 254 -7.87 5.10 -3.59
CA SER A 254 -8.87 4.64 -4.58
C SER A 254 -10.30 4.60 -4.00
N GLY A 255 -10.43 4.36 -2.69
CA GLY A 255 -11.71 4.31 -1.97
C GLY A 255 -12.47 5.64 -1.97
N ASP A 256 -11.76 6.76 -2.08
CA ASP A 256 -12.30 8.13 -2.09
C ASP A 256 -12.84 8.57 -3.46
N TRP A 257 -12.51 7.84 -4.52
CA TRP A 257 -12.89 8.21 -5.88
C TRP A 257 -14.35 7.91 -6.11
N LYS A 258 -15.16 8.93 -6.36
CA LYS A 258 -16.57 8.82 -6.77
C LYS A 258 -16.88 9.87 -7.84
N PRO A 259 -17.57 9.53 -8.94
CA PRO A 259 -18.04 10.53 -9.89
C PRO A 259 -19.10 11.44 -9.26
N GLU A 260 -19.26 12.63 -9.82
CA GLU A 260 -20.32 13.56 -9.41
C GLU A 260 -21.70 13.03 -9.84
N GLY A 261 -22.74 13.38 -9.07
CA GLY A 261 -24.13 12.94 -9.31
C GLY A 261 -24.64 11.92 -8.28
N ASP A 262 -25.96 11.88 -8.13
CA ASP A 262 -26.64 11.08 -7.10
C ASP A 262 -27.01 9.66 -7.59
N ASP A 263 -27.15 9.46 -8.91
CA ASP A 263 -27.63 8.20 -9.54
C ASP A 263 -26.53 7.46 -10.32
N VAL A 264 -25.33 7.35 -9.73
CA VAL A 264 -24.20 6.67 -10.37
C VAL A 264 -24.38 5.15 -10.27
N THR A 265 -24.46 4.47 -11.40
CA THR A 265 -24.52 3.00 -11.42
C THR A 265 -23.16 2.39 -11.01
N PRO A 266 -23.14 1.16 -10.47
CA PRO A 266 -21.87 0.49 -10.16
C PRO A 266 -20.90 0.39 -11.33
N ALA A 267 -21.42 0.14 -12.55
CA ALA A 267 -20.61 0.04 -13.75
C ALA A 267 -19.95 1.38 -14.13
N GLU A 268 -20.70 2.49 -14.06
CA GLU A 268 -20.17 3.83 -14.29
C GLU A 268 -19.13 4.21 -13.24
N TRP A 269 -19.36 3.85 -11.98
CA TRP A 269 -18.40 4.08 -10.91
C TRP A 269 -17.12 3.26 -11.12
N GLY A 270 -17.24 1.99 -11.47
CA GLY A 270 -16.08 1.15 -11.82
C GLY A 270 -15.26 1.71 -12.98
N LYS A 271 -15.95 2.15 -14.05
CA LYS A 271 -15.30 2.81 -15.19
C LYS A 271 -14.62 4.12 -14.81
N TYR A 272 -15.25 4.93 -13.95
CA TYR A 272 -14.65 6.15 -13.43
C TYR A 272 -13.35 5.86 -12.67
N LYS A 273 -13.34 4.84 -11.80
CA LYS A 273 -12.12 4.45 -11.08
C LYS A 273 -11.04 3.90 -12.00
N ALA A 274 -11.41 3.14 -13.03
CA ALA A 274 -10.47 2.68 -14.05
C ALA A 274 -9.78 3.87 -14.75
N GLN A 275 -10.53 4.92 -15.11
CA GLN A 275 -9.96 6.15 -15.66
C GLN A 275 -9.05 6.89 -14.67
N LYS A 276 -9.41 6.92 -13.38
CA LYS A 276 -8.55 7.49 -12.33
C LYS A 276 -7.24 6.72 -12.17
N PHE A 277 -7.23 5.40 -12.32
CA PHE A 277 -5.99 4.62 -12.37
C PHE A 277 -5.14 4.98 -13.59
N ILE A 278 -5.73 5.12 -14.78
CA ILE A 278 -5.00 5.56 -15.99
C ILE A 278 -4.35 6.94 -15.74
N GLU A 279 -5.09 7.90 -15.20
CA GLU A 279 -4.57 9.23 -14.84
C GLU A 279 -3.40 9.12 -13.84
N THR A 280 -3.56 8.30 -12.80
CA THR A 280 -2.54 8.07 -11.76
C THR A 280 -1.27 7.47 -12.35
N ILE A 281 -1.38 6.45 -13.21
CA ILE A 281 -0.24 5.80 -13.87
C ILE A 281 0.50 6.77 -14.79
N ARG A 282 -0.22 7.68 -15.47
CA ARG A 282 0.42 8.72 -16.30
C ARG A 282 1.30 9.66 -15.46
N LYS A 283 0.83 10.04 -14.26
CA LYS A 283 1.57 10.92 -13.34
C LYS A 283 2.75 10.24 -12.64
N MET A 284 2.66 8.93 -12.40
CA MET A 284 3.69 8.12 -11.73
C MET A 284 5.08 8.32 -12.33
N GLN A 285 6.11 8.56 -11.51
CA GLN A 285 7.51 8.48 -11.92
C GLN A 285 7.95 7.03 -12.20
N PRO A 286 8.98 6.79 -13.03
CA PRO A 286 9.64 5.50 -13.09
C PRO A 286 10.02 4.95 -11.70
N GLY A 287 9.87 3.64 -11.52
CA GLY A 287 10.02 2.97 -10.24
C GLY A 287 9.02 1.84 -10.06
N VAL A 288 9.09 1.18 -8.90
CA VAL A 288 8.12 0.18 -8.47
C VAL A 288 7.14 0.78 -7.47
N ALA A 289 5.86 0.78 -7.82
CA ALA A 289 4.80 1.31 -6.99
C ALA A 289 3.77 0.24 -6.63
N MET A 290 3.08 0.45 -5.51
CA MET A 290 1.88 -0.31 -5.18
C MET A 290 0.66 0.60 -5.26
N MET A 291 -0.42 0.12 -5.88
CA MET A 291 -1.72 0.79 -5.93
C MET A 291 -2.72 -0.04 -5.14
N ILE A 292 -3.18 0.51 -4.02
CA ILE A 292 -4.15 -0.15 -3.13
C ILE A 292 -5.55 -0.04 -3.74
N VAL A 293 -6.29 -1.15 -3.70
CA VAL A 293 -7.72 -1.24 -3.97
C VAL A 293 -8.40 -2.07 -2.89
N HIS A 294 -9.70 -1.84 -2.70
CA HIS A 294 -10.51 -2.57 -1.73
C HIS A 294 -11.62 -3.29 -2.46
N SER A 295 -11.39 -4.51 -2.93
CA SER A 295 -12.39 -5.22 -3.75
C SER A 295 -13.41 -5.95 -2.89
N SER A 296 -14.69 -5.71 -3.12
CA SER A 296 -15.78 -6.52 -2.55
C SER A 296 -16.79 -6.82 -3.63
N ASP A 297 -17.27 -8.06 -3.70
CA ASP A 297 -18.41 -8.40 -4.55
C ASP A 297 -19.67 -7.83 -3.87
N VAL A 298 -20.39 -6.91 -4.51
CA VAL A 298 -21.58 -6.31 -3.89
C VAL A 298 -22.62 -7.40 -3.69
N THR A 299 -23.02 -7.51 -2.45
CA THR A 299 -24.29 -8.08 -2.01
C THR A 299 -25.02 -7.00 -1.25
N ASP A 300 -26.35 -7.05 -1.25
CA ASP A 300 -27.19 -6.12 -0.49
C ASP A 300 -26.87 -6.12 1.01
N ASP A 301 -26.08 -7.09 1.48
CA ASP A 301 -25.72 -7.28 2.88
C ASP A 301 -24.50 -6.48 3.34
N PHE A 302 -23.60 -6.03 2.43
CA PHE A 302 -22.39 -5.29 2.85
C PHE A 302 -22.73 -3.98 3.58
N LYS A 303 -23.92 -3.42 3.34
CA LYS A 303 -24.45 -2.26 4.08
C LYS A 303 -24.57 -2.50 5.59
N HIS A 304 -24.64 -3.75 6.03
CA HIS A 304 -24.65 -4.13 7.44
C HIS A 304 -23.25 -4.11 8.08
N ILE A 305 -22.20 -3.97 7.25
CA ILE A 305 -20.81 -3.81 7.70
C ILE A 305 -20.41 -2.34 7.57
N SER A 306 -20.56 -1.76 6.36
CA SER A 306 -20.05 -0.43 6.05
C SER A 306 -20.78 0.20 4.86
N ALA A 307 -20.88 1.53 4.87
CA ALA A 307 -21.36 2.31 3.72
C ALA A 307 -20.38 2.29 2.51
N SER A 308 -19.18 1.73 2.67
CA SER A 308 -18.16 1.67 1.61
C SER A 308 -18.41 0.59 0.54
N GLY A 309 -19.45 -0.24 0.69
CA GLY A 309 -19.72 -1.39 -0.21
C GLY A 309 -19.76 -1.02 -1.70
N GLY A 310 -20.42 0.08 -2.06
CA GLY A 310 -20.47 0.56 -3.44
C GLY A 310 -19.10 0.94 -4.01
N SER A 311 -18.28 1.64 -3.21
CA SER A 311 -16.92 2.03 -3.61
C SER A 311 -16.01 0.80 -3.77
N ARG A 312 -16.16 -0.19 -2.89
CA ARG A 312 -15.39 -1.45 -2.92
C ARG A 312 -15.73 -2.33 -4.12
N TYR A 313 -16.99 -2.35 -4.51
CA TYR A 313 -17.41 -3.03 -5.73
C TYR A 313 -16.96 -2.28 -6.99
N ALA A 314 -16.97 -0.95 -6.97
CA ALA A 314 -16.38 -0.15 -8.04
C ALA A 314 -14.87 -0.39 -8.18
N ASP A 315 -14.13 -0.58 -7.06
CA ASP A 315 -12.72 -1.00 -7.10
C ASP A 315 -12.57 -2.35 -7.81
N MET A 316 -13.38 -3.35 -7.45
CA MET A 316 -13.38 -4.66 -8.13
C MET A 316 -13.67 -4.52 -9.63
N LEU A 317 -14.72 -3.77 -10.01
CA LEU A 317 -15.07 -3.54 -11.41
C LEU A 317 -13.95 -2.83 -12.19
N SER A 318 -13.24 -1.90 -11.55
CA SER A 318 -12.10 -1.22 -12.19
C SER A 318 -10.94 -2.17 -12.50
N MET A 319 -10.71 -3.19 -11.66
CA MET A 319 -9.70 -4.21 -11.93
C MET A 319 -10.08 -5.14 -13.08
N LEU A 320 -11.37 -5.24 -13.40
CA LEU A 320 -11.91 -6.02 -14.52
C LEU A 320 -12.02 -5.18 -15.80
N ASP A 321 -11.74 -3.88 -15.73
CA ASP A 321 -12.00 -2.96 -16.83
C ASP A 321 -11.06 -3.22 -18.04
N PRO A 322 -11.61 -3.45 -19.24
CA PRO A 322 -10.81 -3.77 -20.41
C PRO A 322 -9.96 -2.60 -20.90
N GLU A 323 -10.38 -1.36 -20.66
CA GLU A 323 -9.66 -0.16 -21.09
C GLU A 323 -8.40 0.04 -20.24
N LEU A 324 -8.51 -0.07 -18.91
CA LEU A 324 -7.35 -0.04 -18.01
C LEU A 324 -6.38 -1.18 -18.33
N LYS A 325 -6.88 -2.40 -18.58
CA LYS A 325 -6.05 -3.54 -18.98
C LYS A 325 -5.34 -3.30 -20.32
N SER A 326 -6.03 -2.70 -21.29
CA SER A 326 -5.46 -2.34 -22.58
C SER A 326 -4.38 -1.27 -22.43
N PHE A 327 -4.63 -0.24 -21.62
CA PHE A 327 -3.71 0.85 -21.33
C PHE A 327 -2.40 0.34 -20.69
N ILE A 328 -2.49 -0.53 -19.68
CA ILE A 328 -1.31 -1.15 -19.04
C ILE A 328 -0.43 -1.85 -20.09
N ARG A 329 -1.04 -2.56 -21.04
CA ARG A 329 -0.32 -3.26 -22.12
C ARG A 329 0.28 -2.29 -23.13
N SER A 330 -0.47 -1.29 -23.58
CA SER A 330 -0.01 -0.35 -24.63
C SER A 330 1.12 0.56 -24.15
N GLU A 331 1.10 0.96 -22.87
CA GLU A 331 2.13 1.80 -22.27
C GLU A 331 3.33 1.00 -21.74
N GLY A 332 3.34 -0.33 -21.89
CA GLY A 332 4.43 -1.18 -21.42
C GLY A 332 4.61 -1.18 -19.91
N ILE A 333 3.54 -0.97 -19.15
CA ILE A 333 3.55 -1.03 -17.69
C ILE A 333 3.76 -2.47 -17.25
N ILE A 334 4.73 -2.69 -16.36
CA ILE A 334 5.07 -4.03 -15.88
C ILE A 334 4.24 -4.32 -14.64
N LEU A 335 3.39 -5.34 -14.70
CA LEU A 335 2.71 -5.86 -13.52
C LEU A 335 3.62 -6.84 -12.78
N THR A 336 3.68 -6.73 -11.45
CA THR A 336 4.54 -7.59 -10.61
C THR A 336 3.84 -7.99 -9.30
N THR A 337 4.53 -8.75 -8.47
CA THR A 337 4.06 -9.31 -7.19
C THR A 337 5.11 -9.13 -6.10
N TRP A 338 4.73 -9.20 -4.83
CA TRP A 338 5.70 -9.19 -3.74
C TRP A 338 6.64 -10.40 -3.77
N LYS A 339 6.15 -11.56 -4.21
CA LYS A 339 7.00 -12.73 -4.53
C LYS A 339 8.12 -12.38 -5.51
N GLU A 340 7.79 -11.78 -6.65
CA GLU A 340 8.79 -11.41 -7.67
C GLU A 340 9.76 -10.35 -7.14
N LEU A 341 9.27 -9.34 -6.40
CA LEU A 341 10.13 -8.35 -5.75
C LEU A 341 11.16 -9.03 -4.84
N MET A 342 10.72 -9.99 -4.01
CA MET A 342 11.62 -10.71 -3.11
C MET A 342 12.58 -11.64 -3.87
N GLU A 343 12.12 -12.32 -4.93
CA GLU A 343 12.97 -13.14 -5.80
C GLU A 343 14.06 -12.31 -6.49
N ARG A 344 13.72 -11.11 -6.96
CA ARG A 344 14.68 -10.15 -7.51
C ARG A 344 15.63 -9.65 -6.43
N ARG A 345 15.11 -9.28 -5.26
CA ARG A 345 15.94 -8.81 -4.14
C ARG A 345 17.00 -9.82 -3.73
N LYS A 346 16.67 -11.12 -3.73
CA LYS A 346 17.62 -12.21 -3.44
C LYS A 346 18.74 -12.39 -4.47
N LYS A 347 18.57 -11.85 -5.69
CA LYS A 347 19.59 -11.86 -6.75
C LYS A 347 20.50 -10.63 -6.71
N VAL A 348 20.15 -9.63 -5.91
CA VAL A 348 20.93 -8.40 -5.73
C VAL A 348 21.83 -8.61 -4.50
N ASN A 349 23.13 -8.71 -4.75
CA ASN A 349 24.15 -8.92 -3.72
C ASN A 349 24.15 -7.80 -2.66
#